data_AF-A0A517QPN8-F1
#
_entry.id   AF-A0A517QPN8-F1
#
_cell.length_a   1.000
_cell.length_b   1.000
_cell.length_c   1.000
_cell.angle_alpha   90.00
_cell.angle_beta   90.00
_cell.angle_gamma   90.00
#
_symmetry.space_group_name_H-M   'P 1'
#
loop_
_entity.id
_entity.type
_entity.pdbx_description
1 polymer ?
#
loop_
_entity_poly.entity_id
_entity_poly.type
_entity_poly.pdbx_seq_one_letter_code
_entity_poly.pdbx_strand_id
1 'polypeptide(L)'
;MLTSPVLMPQTSIEQLDSTKPPQSLKVGQEMESLFVSVLLKEMRQAGGEGGLFPGDHSDTLGGMFDMFLGQHIAESGGIGLAASLQNVLK
;
A
#
# COMPACT_ATOMS: atom_id res chain seq x y z
N MET A 1 -6.92 -53.08 32.44
CA MET A 1 -7.41 -51.71 32.65
C MET A 1 -6.22 -50.76 32.72
N LEU A 2 -6.30 -49.65 31.98
CA LEU A 2 -5.56 -48.37 32.11
C LEU A 2 -4.04 -48.43 31.87
N THR A 3 -3.40 -47.64 31.00
CA THR A 3 -3.80 -46.53 30.12
C THR A 3 -2.64 -46.27 29.14
N SER A 4 -2.89 -46.17 27.84
CA SER A 4 -1.86 -45.85 26.84
C SER A 4 -1.55 -44.34 26.89
N PRO A 5 -0.28 -43.90 26.77
CA PRO A 5 0.02 -42.47 26.69
C PRO A 5 -0.58 -41.91 25.40
N VAL A 6 -1.50 -40.96 25.56
CA VAL A 6 -2.01 -40.13 24.48
C VAL A 6 -0.84 -39.32 23.94
N LEU A 7 -0.37 -39.67 22.75
CA LEU A 7 0.50 -38.81 21.94
C LEU A 7 -0.31 -37.57 21.62
N MET A 8 -0.05 -36.46 22.32
CA MET A 8 -0.63 -35.17 21.95
C MET A 8 -0.20 -34.88 20.51
N PRO A 9 -1.13 -34.55 19.59
CA PRO A 9 -0.74 -34.02 18.30
C PRO A 9 -0.05 -32.71 18.60
N GLN A 10 1.27 -32.68 18.39
CA GLN A 10 2.04 -31.45 18.34
C GLN A 10 1.25 -30.53 17.43
N THR A 11 0.70 -29.47 18.00
CA THR A 11 -0.04 -28.47 17.25
C THR A 11 0.97 -27.94 16.27
N SER A 12 0.90 -28.42 15.03
CA SER A 12 1.51 -27.77 13.90
C SER A 12 0.97 -26.36 13.97
N ILE A 13 1.78 -25.45 14.50
CA ILE A 13 1.67 -24.04 14.18
C ILE A 13 1.69 -24.09 12.67
N GLU A 14 0.51 -23.93 12.05
CA GLU A 14 0.39 -23.69 10.62
C GLU A 14 1.50 -22.70 10.32
N GLN A 15 2.46 -23.15 9.53
CA GLN A 15 3.55 -22.32 9.05
C GLN A 15 2.86 -21.10 8.46
N LEU A 16 2.94 -19.98 9.17
CA LEU A 16 2.51 -18.69 8.66
C LEU A 16 3.23 -18.55 7.32
N ASP A 17 2.43 -18.64 6.26
CA ASP A 17 2.85 -18.56 4.86
C ASP A 17 3.78 -17.36 4.70
N SER A 18 5.08 -17.62 4.84
CA SER A 18 6.14 -16.61 4.92
C SER A 18 6.49 -16.07 3.52
N THR A 19 5.65 -16.36 2.51
CA THR A 19 5.86 -15.96 1.11
C THR A 19 4.89 -14.89 0.64
N LYS A 20 3.86 -14.54 1.42
CA LYS A 20 2.97 -13.40 1.15
C LYS A 20 3.23 -12.26 2.15
N PRO A 21 3.38 -11.01 1.68
CA PRO A 21 3.35 -9.89 2.60
C PRO A 21 2.00 -9.91 3.32
N PRO A 22 1.96 -9.68 4.64
CA PRO A 22 0.74 -9.68 5.42
C PRO A 22 -0.29 -8.78 4.74
N GLN A 23 -1.55 -9.22 4.69
CA GLN A 23 -2.62 -8.54 3.98
C GLN A 23 -2.73 -7.04 4.36
N SER A 24 -2.41 -6.70 5.60
CA SER A 24 -2.36 -5.32 6.09
C SER A 24 -1.29 -4.46 5.40
N LEU A 25 -0.15 -5.01 4.99
CA LEU A 25 0.85 -4.29 4.20
C LEU A 25 0.37 -4.00 2.79
N LYS A 26 -0.30 -4.95 2.14
CA LYS A 26 -0.85 -4.74 0.80
C LYS A 26 -1.90 -3.64 0.78
N VAL A 27 -2.84 -3.70 1.72
CA VAL A 27 -3.85 -2.64 1.90
C VAL A 27 -3.18 -1.31 2.25
N GLY A 28 -2.13 -1.33 3.08
CA GLY A 28 -1.34 -0.14 3.40
C GLY A 28 -0.66 0.47 2.18
N GLN A 29 -0.12 -0.35 1.27
CA GLN A 29 0.50 0.11 0.02
C GLN A 29 -0.54 0.69 -0.95
N GLU A 30 -1.71 0.07 -1.06
CA GLU A 30 -2.83 0.60 -1.86
C GLU A 30 -3.36 1.93 -1.29
N MET A 31 -3.43 2.08 0.03
CA MET A 31 -3.78 3.35 0.66
C MET A 31 -2.70 4.41 0.43
N GLU A 32 -1.43 4.02 0.51
CA GLU A 32 -0.30 4.91 0.25
C GLU A 32 -0.28 5.38 -1.21
N SER A 33 -0.56 4.51 -2.19
CA SER A 33 -0.62 4.92 -3.60
C SER A 33 -1.72 5.93 -3.86
N LEU A 34 -2.91 5.74 -3.26
CA LEU A 34 -4.00 6.71 -3.33
C LEU A 34 -3.63 8.03 -2.66
N PHE A 35 -3.02 7.97 -1.48
CA PHE A 35 -2.60 9.16 -0.75
C PHE A 35 -1.56 9.98 -1.55
N VAL A 36 -0.53 9.32 -2.07
CA VAL A 36 0.51 9.97 -2.87
C VAL A 36 -0.10 10.54 -4.16
N SER A 37 -1.04 9.84 -4.79
CA SER A 37 -1.74 10.36 -5.99
C SER A 37 -2.49 11.66 -5.67
N VAL A 38 -3.19 11.73 -4.53
CA VAL A 38 -3.85 12.97 -4.08
C VAL A 38 -2.82 14.04 -3.76
N LEU A 39 -1.74 13.71 -3.06
CA LEU A 39 -0.67 14.67 -2.75
C LEU A 39 -0.06 15.28 -4.02
N LEU A 40 0.23 14.46 -5.03
CA LEU A 40 0.75 14.92 -6.33
C LEU A 40 -0.23 15.82 -7.05
N LYS A 41 -1.53 15.49 -7.01
CA LYS A 41 -2.60 16.32 -7.56
C LYS A 41 -2.62 17.70 -6.90
N GLU A 42 -2.61 17.76 -5.57
CA GLU A 42 -2.60 19.04 -4.83
C GLU A 42 -1.32 19.85 -5.12
N MET A 43 -0.17 19.19 -5.20
CA MET A 43 1.09 19.84 -5.58
C MET A 43 1.03 20.41 -7.01
N ARG A 44 0.43 19.69 -7.96
CA ARG A 44 0.22 20.21 -9.32
C ARG A 44 -0.70 21.43 -9.29
N GLN A 45 -1.82 21.35 -8.60
CA GLN A 45 -2.81 22.45 -8.52
C GLN A 45 -2.23 23.70 -7.87
N ALA A 46 -1.37 23.53 -6.84
CA ALA A 46 -0.64 24.63 -6.22
C ALA A 46 0.34 25.34 -7.17
N GLY A 47 0.76 24.69 -8.26
CA GLY A 47 1.65 25.26 -9.28
C GLY A 47 1.01 26.31 -10.21
N GLY A 48 -0.32 26.52 -10.14
CA GLY A 48 -1.05 27.57 -10.87
C GLY A 48 -1.43 27.24 -12.31
N GLU A 49 -2.18 28.16 -12.95
CA GLU A 49 -2.62 28.06 -14.34
C GLU A 49 -1.42 28.26 -15.30
N GLY A 50 -0.91 27.14 -15.83
CA GLY A 50 0.34 27.07 -16.58
C GLY A 50 1.28 25.96 -16.11
N GLY A 51 0.87 25.17 -15.11
CA GLY A 51 1.61 24.04 -14.57
C GLY A 51 1.93 22.91 -15.58
N LEU A 52 2.39 21.77 -15.04
CA LEU A 52 2.99 20.65 -15.78
C LEU A 52 2.20 20.16 -17.01
N PHE A 53 0.87 20.35 -17.03
CA PHE A 53 0.00 20.03 -18.16
C PHE A 53 -0.81 21.27 -18.54
N PRO A 54 -0.45 22.02 -19.59
CA PRO A 54 -1.27 23.13 -20.09
C PRO A 54 -2.35 22.65 -21.07
N GLY A 55 -3.43 23.45 -21.21
CA GLY A 55 -4.48 23.25 -22.23
C GLY A 55 -5.67 22.39 -21.80
N ASP A 56 -6.60 22.17 -22.74
CA ASP A 56 -7.95 21.59 -22.50
C ASP A 56 -7.95 20.14 -21.96
N HIS A 57 -6.81 19.44 -22.05
CA HIS A 57 -6.66 18.06 -21.58
C HIS A 57 -5.79 17.94 -20.33
N SER A 58 -5.49 19.07 -19.68
CA SER A 58 -4.66 19.16 -18.48
C SER A 58 -5.12 18.22 -17.36
N ASP A 59 -6.42 18.22 -17.06
CA ASP A 59 -6.97 17.41 -15.98
C ASP A 59 -6.85 15.91 -16.24
N THR A 60 -7.08 15.47 -17.47
CA THR A 60 -6.98 14.06 -17.85
C THR A 60 -5.54 13.58 -17.80
N LEU A 61 -4.62 14.32 -18.42
CA LEU A 61 -3.19 13.98 -18.44
C LEU A 61 -2.60 14.06 -17.03
N GLY A 62 -3.00 15.08 -16.27
CA GLY A 62 -2.62 15.26 -14.88
C GLY A 62 -3.12 14.13 -13.99
N GLY A 63 -4.39 13.75 -14.09
CA GLY A 63 -4.94 12.65 -13.31
C GLY A 63 -4.25 11.32 -13.60
N MET A 64 -3.93 11.04 -14.87
CA MET A 64 -3.13 9.86 -15.23
C MET A 64 -1.72 9.93 -14.66
N PHE A 65 -1.07 11.09 -14.76
CA PHE A 65 0.26 11.31 -14.20
C PHE A 65 0.29 11.06 -12.69
N ASP A 66 -0.64 11.65 -11.94
CA ASP A 66 -0.72 11.50 -10.49
C ASP A 66 -0.92 10.03 -10.09
N MET A 67 -1.79 9.32 -10.81
CA MET A 67 -2.10 7.92 -10.56
C MET A 67 -0.90 7.01 -10.81
N PHE A 68 -0.25 7.11 -11.98
CA PHE A 68 0.88 6.24 -12.31
C PHE A 68 2.11 6.57 -11.48
N LEU A 69 2.38 7.85 -11.23
CA LEU A 69 3.51 8.25 -10.40
C LEU A 69 3.26 7.89 -8.93
N GLY A 70 2.05 8.08 -8.42
CA GLY A 70 1.67 7.69 -7.06
C GLY A 70 1.79 6.18 -6.82
N GLN A 71 1.34 5.37 -7.77
CA GLN A 71 1.54 3.92 -7.74
C GLN A 71 3.03 3.56 -7.75
N HIS A 72 3.80 4.17 -8.66
CA HIS A 72 5.23 3.90 -8.76
C HIS A 72 6.00 4.28 -7.49
N ILE A 73 5.66 5.41 -6.86
CA ILE A 73 6.26 5.85 -5.59
C ILE A 73 5.93 4.85 -4.48
N ALA A 74 4.66 4.43 -4.35
CA ALA A 74 4.25 3.45 -3.34
C ALA A 74 4.97 2.09 -3.52
N GLU A 75 5.21 1.66 -4.76
CA GLU A 75 5.93 0.42 -5.06
C GLU A 75 7.46 0.53 -4.85
N SER A 76 8.05 1.71 -5.12
CA SER A 76 9.51 1.90 -5.13
C SER A 76 10.11 2.24 -3.76
N GLY A 77 9.30 2.22 -2.70
CA GLY A 77 9.74 2.52 -1.33
C GLY A 77 8.77 3.37 -0.52
N GLY A 78 7.80 4.00 -1.19
CA GLY A 78 6.73 4.76 -0.56
C GLY A 78 7.21 5.94 0.27
N ILE A 79 6.34 6.42 1.14
CA ILE A 79 6.64 7.46 2.14
C ILE A 79 6.62 6.90 3.57
N GLY A 80 6.41 5.58 3.71
CA GLY A 80 6.37 4.88 5.00
C GLY A 80 4.97 4.80 5.64
N LEU A 81 3.92 5.20 4.92
CA LEU A 81 2.54 5.14 5.39
C LEU A 81 2.08 3.68 5.51
N ALA A 82 2.40 2.83 4.53
CA ALA A 82 2.02 1.41 4.55
C ALA A 82 2.57 0.69 5.80
N ALA A 83 3.84 0.96 6.15
CA ALA A 83 4.47 0.41 7.35
C ALA A 83 3.87 0.99 8.64
N SER A 84 3.53 2.28 8.64
CA SER A 84 2.88 2.94 9.79
C SER A 84 1.49 2.35 10.05
N LEU A 85 0.69 2.17 9.00
CA LEU A 85 -0.62 1.53 9.09
C LEU A 85 -0.52 0.09 9.58
N GLN A 86 0.48 -0.67 9.09
CA GLN A 86 0.72 -2.02 9.58
C GLN A 86 0.99 -2.06 11.09
N ASN A 87 1.69 -1.06 11.63
CA ASN A 87 1.99 -1.02 13.06
C ASN A 87 0.79 -0.63 13.93
N VAL A 88 -0.15 0.15 13.40
CA VAL A 88 -1.41 0.49 14.10
C VAL A 88 -2.40 -0.68 14.08
N LEU A 89 -2.33 -1.54 13.07
CA LEU A 89 -3.24 -2.68 12.86
C LEU A 89 -2.75 -4.00 13.49
N LYS A 90 -1.56 -4.00 14.13
CA LYS A 90 -1.04 -5.12 14.92
C LYS A 90 -1.56 -5.06 16.35
#